data_AF-A0A523UIE2-F1
#
_entry.id   AF-A0A523UIE2-F1
#
_cell.length_a   1.000
_cell.length_b   1.000
_cell.length_c   1.000
_cell.angle_alpha   90.00
_cell.angle_beta   90.00
_cell.angle_gamma   90.00
#
_symmetry.space_group_name_H-M   'P 1'
#
loop_
_entity.id
_entity.type
_entity.pdbx_description
1 polymer ?
#
loop_
_entity_poly.entity_id
_entity_poly.type
_entity_poly.pdbx_seq_one_letter_code
_entity_poly.pdbx_strand_id
1 'polypeptide(L)'
;MIGLCLPVKALAHGAKIEYTVNVAIELVATYDNGEPMAGAQFVVYAPDDPSTPWLTGVCDDEGRFSFVPDTSKPCASKPCTWDVQVRQAGHGDFVHIPIGEDTLVTGSAGGYTTLQIVLMALCVVWGTVGTALYFSRRRRA
;
A
#
# COMPACT_ATOMS: atom_id res chain seq x y z
N MET A 1 -63.38 -49.95 1.51
CA MET A 1 -62.84 -49.05 0.47
C MET A 1 -61.48 -48.57 0.94
N ILE A 2 -60.41 -49.23 0.50
CA ILE A 2 -59.03 -48.83 0.79
C ILE A 2 -58.63 -47.86 -0.33
N GLY A 3 -58.58 -46.57 -0.01
CA GLY A 3 -58.18 -45.51 -0.94
C GLY A 3 -56.66 -45.43 -1.02
N LEU A 4 -56.10 -45.72 -2.19
CA LEU A 4 -54.67 -45.67 -2.48
C LEU A 4 -54.27 -44.21 -2.80
N CYS A 5 -53.63 -43.52 -1.86
CA CYS A 5 -53.02 -42.20 -2.10
C CYS A 5 -51.63 -42.39 -2.72
N LEU A 6 -51.43 -41.92 -3.95
CA LEU A 6 -50.12 -41.87 -4.60
C LEU A 6 -49.32 -40.64 -4.12
N PRO A 7 -48.02 -40.76 -3.80
CA PRO A 7 -47.21 -39.63 -3.36
C PRO A 7 -46.88 -38.71 -4.54
N VAL A 8 -47.23 -37.44 -4.42
CA VAL A 8 -46.82 -36.38 -5.36
C VAL A 8 -45.37 -36.01 -5.08
N LYS A 9 -44.53 -35.97 -6.11
CA LYS A 9 -43.16 -35.46 -5.98
C LYS A 9 -43.20 -33.97 -5.63
N ALA A 10 -42.85 -33.64 -4.40
CA ALA A 10 -42.66 -32.26 -3.98
C ALA A 10 -41.33 -31.73 -4.55
N LEU A 11 -41.42 -30.74 -5.45
CA LEU A 11 -40.27 -29.96 -5.92
C LEU A 11 -39.92 -28.92 -4.86
N ALA A 12 -39.17 -29.34 -3.85
CA ALA A 12 -38.54 -28.42 -2.92
C ALA A 12 -37.47 -27.63 -3.70
N HIS A 13 -37.65 -26.31 -3.80
CA HIS A 13 -36.63 -25.43 -4.36
C HIS A 13 -35.54 -25.22 -3.32
N GLY A 14 -34.29 -25.56 -3.66
CA GLY A 14 -33.12 -25.21 -2.85
C GLY A 14 -32.66 -23.80 -3.19
N ALA A 15 -32.47 -22.95 -2.17
CA ALA A 15 -31.79 -21.67 -2.33
C ALA A 15 -30.30 -21.85 -2.05
N LYS A 16 -29.44 -21.28 -2.91
CA LYS A 16 -27.99 -21.23 -2.74
C LYS A 16 -27.55 -19.77 -2.61
N ILE A 17 -26.77 -19.47 -1.58
CA ILE A 17 -26.18 -18.15 -1.37
C ILE A 17 -24.66 -18.31 -1.37
N GLU A 18 -23.96 -17.44 -2.09
CA GLU A 18 -22.51 -17.29 -2.08
C GLU A 18 -22.18 -15.85 -1.72
N TYR A 19 -21.10 -15.64 -0.95
CA TYR A 19 -20.65 -14.31 -0.56
C TYR A 19 -19.11 -14.24 -0.61
N THR A 20 -18.58 -13.03 -0.76
CA THR A 20 -17.14 -12.75 -0.70
C THR A 20 -16.95 -11.45 0.07
N VAL A 21 -15.98 -11.42 0.99
CA VAL A 21 -15.64 -10.24 1.79
C VAL A 21 -14.29 -9.74 1.30
N ASN A 22 -14.26 -8.49 0.84
CA ASN A 22 -13.06 -7.82 0.36
C ASN A 22 -12.77 -6.58 1.21
N VAL A 23 -11.50 -6.27 1.39
CA VAL A 23 -11.05 -5.02 2.01
C VAL A 23 -10.80 -4.00 0.90
N ALA A 24 -11.26 -2.76 1.08
CA ALA A 24 -10.91 -1.65 0.21
C ALA A 24 -9.79 -0.83 0.85
N ILE A 25 -8.81 -0.43 0.04
CA ILE A 25 -7.76 0.50 0.42
C ILE A 25 -8.18 1.88 -0.09
N GLU A 26 -8.19 2.86 0.80
CA GLU A 26 -8.36 4.27 0.47
C GLU A 26 -7.02 5.00 0.67
N LEU A 27 -6.65 5.82 -0.30
CA LEU A 27 -5.50 6.70 -0.28
C LEU A 27 -5.96 8.14 -0.44
N VAL A 28 -5.29 9.05 0.25
CA VAL A 28 -5.48 10.49 0.11
C VAL A 28 -4.13 11.10 -0.21
N ALA A 29 -4.02 11.76 -1.36
CA ALA A 29 -2.81 12.44 -1.77
C ALA A 29 -2.93 13.95 -1.53
N THR A 30 -1.98 14.49 -0.77
CA THR A 30 -1.87 15.92 -0.48
C THR A 30 -0.44 16.38 -0.71
N TYR A 31 -0.27 17.62 -1.14
CA TYR A 31 1.03 18.29 -1.17
C TYR A 31 1.53 18.59 0.25
N ASP A 32 2.81 18.97 0.40
CA ASP A 32 3.42 19.30 1.70
C ASP A 32 2.76 20.50 2.41
N ASN A 33 2.05 21.35 1.66
CA ASN A 33 1.27 22.46 2.19
C ASN A 33 -0.15 22.04 2.65
N GLY A 34 -0.51 20.77 2.49
CA GLY A 34 -1.82 20.20 2.83
C GLY A 34 -2.89 20.33 1.74
N GLU A 35 -2.60 20.96 0.59
CA GLU A 35 -3.55 21.04 -0.51
C GLU A 35 -3.75 19.65 -1.16
N PRO A 36 -4.99 19.27 -1.53
CA PRO A 36 -5.25 18.03 -2.23
C PRO A 36 -4.55 17.97 -3.59
N MET A 37 -4.01 16.80 -3.93
CA MET A 37 -3.48 16.52 -5.26
C MET A 37 -4.62 16.15 -6.23
N ALA A 38 -5.57 17.07 -6.43
CA ALA A 38 -6.78 16.86 -7.21
C ALA A 38 -6.48 16.39 -8.64
N GLY A 39 -7.02 15.24 -9.06
CA GLY A 39 -6.78 14.69 -10.39
C GLY A 39 -5.38 14.12 -10.62
N ALA A 40 -4.62 13.84 -9.56
CA ALA A 40 -3.37 13.08 -9.65
C ALA A 40 -3.59 11.65 -10.15
N GLN A 41 -2.60 11.14 -10.88
CA GLN A 41 -2.62 9.77 -11.36
C GLN A 41 -2.09 8.82 -10.28
N PHE A 42 -2.84 7.76 -10.01
CA PHE A 42 -2.42 6.63 -9.19
C PHE A 42 -2.07 5.43 -10.06
N VAL A 43 -0.97 4.75 -9.75
CA VAL A 43 -0.55 3.49 -10.36
C VAL A 43 -0.30 2.48 -9.25
N VAL A 44 -1.01 1.37 -9.30
CA VAL A 44 -0.94 0.27 -8.33
C VAL A 44 -0.21 -0.90 -8.98
N TYR A 45 0.74 -1.47 -8.25
CA TYR A 45 1.51 -2.64 -8.65
C TYR A 45 1.22 -3.79 -7.68
N ALA A 46 1.05 -4.98 -8.26
CA ALA A 46 0.71 -6.17 -7.50
C ALA A 46 1.97 -6.82 -6.90
N PRO A 47 1.85 -7.55 -5.78
CA PRO A 47 3.00 -8.15 -5.07
C PRO A 47 3.77 -9.20 -5.88
N ASP A 48 3.16 -9.79 -6.91
CA ASP A 48 3.78 -10.77 -7.82
C ASP A 48 4.56 -10.14 -8.97
N ASP A 49 4.22 -8.91 -9.37
CA ASP A 49 4.89 -8.15 -10.41
C ASP A 49 4.93 -6.64 -10.07
N PRO A 50 5.92 -6.19 -9.29
CA PRO A 50 6.06 -4.78 -8.91
C PRO A 50 6.58 -3.91 -10.06
N SER A 51 6.89 -4.49 -11.23
CA SER A 51 7.44 -3.76 -12.38
C SER A 51 6.39 -3.40 -13.43
N THR A 52 5.24 -4.09 -13.42
CA THR A 52 4.14 -3.85 -14.35
C THR A 52 2.93 -3.28 -13.62
N PRO A 53 2.36 -2.15 -14.07
CA PRO A 53 1.12 -1.63 -13.52
C PRO A 53 0.00 -2.67 -13.53
N TRP A 54 -0.57 -2.96 -12.37
CA TRP A 54 -1.76 -3.80 -12.23
C TRP A 54 -3.04 -2.98 -12.43
N LEU A 55 -3.09 -1.79 -11.84
CA LEU A 55 -4.22 -0.85 -11.96
C LEU A 55 -3.67 0.57 -12.11
N THR A 56 -4.34 1.37 -12.92
CA THR A 56 -4.10 2.82 -13.01
C THR A 56 -5.42 3.54 -12.84
N GLY A 57 -5.40 4.66 -12.11
CA GLY A 57 -6.57 5.48 -11.87
C GLY A 57 -6.20 6.94 -11.68
N VAL A 58 -7.22 7.76 -11.47
CA VAL A 58 -7.09 9.19 -11.19
C VAL A 58 -7.91 9.46 -9.93
N CYS A 59 -7.35 10.21 -8.98
CA CYS A 59 -8.07 10.59 -7.78
C CYS A 59 -9.11 11.69 -8.05
N ASP A 60 -10.05 11.85 -7.12
CA ASP A 60 -11.05 12.91 -7.16
C ASP A 60 -10.47 14.29 -6.78
N ASP A 61 -11.35 15.29 -6.70
CA ASP A 61 -10.98 16.67 -6.37
C ASP A 61 -10.48 16.85 -4.92
N GLU A 62 -10.74 15.87 -4.04
CA GLU A 62 -10.20 15.82 -2.68
C GLU A 62 -8.89 15.01 -2.61
N GLY A 63 -8.35 14.59 -3.76
CA GLY A 63 -7.14 13.80 -3.83
C GLY A 63 -7.34 12.34 -3.39
N ARG A 64 -8.57 11.86 -3.30
CA ARG A 64 -8.89 10.49 -2.85
C ARG A 64 -8.90 9.50 -3.99
N PHE A 65 -8.33 8.34 -3.73
CA PHE A 65 -8.35 7.19 -4.62
C PHE A 65 -8.57 5.92 -3.81
N SER A 66 -9.39 5.00 -4.31
CA SER A 66 -9.58 3.70 -3.64
C SER A 66 -9.51 2.55 -4.62
N PHE A 67 -9.03 1.41 -4.12
CA PHE A 67 -9.02 0.17 -4.87
C PHE A 67 -9.20 -1.04 -3.95
N VAL A 68 -9.66 -2.14 -4.52
CA VAL A 68 -9.77 -3.42 -3.84
C VAL A 68 -8.63 -4.33 -4.34
N PRO A 69 -7.63 -4.63 -3.51
CA PRO A 69 -6.54 -5.53 -3.88
C PRO A 69 -7.05 -6.94 -4.14
N ASP A 70 -6.51 -7.59 -5.18
CA ASP A 70 -6.78 -8.99 -5.46
C ASP A 70 -5.99 -9.90 -4.51
N THR A 71 -6.67 -10.41 -3.48
CA THR A 71 -6.06 -11.27 -2.45
C THR A 71 -5.74 -12.68 -2.94
N SER A 72 -6.15 -13.04 -4.16
CA SER A 72 -5.76 -14.31 -4.80
C SER A 72 -4.37 -14.26 -5.45
N LYS A 73 -3.81 -13.05 -5.60
CA LYS A 73 -2.49 -12.86 -6.21
C LYS A 73 -1.39 -13.55 -5.40
N PRO A 74 -0.45 -14.26 -6.06
CA PRO A 74 0.69 -14.84 -5.39
C PRO A 74 1.53 -13.78 -4.71
N CYS A 75 2.23 -14.19 -3.66
CA CYS A 75 3.07 -13.31 -2.90
C CYS A 75 4.49 -13.84 -2.81
N ALA A 76 5.47 -13.04 -3.20
CA ALA A 76 6.87 -13.39 -3.03
C ALA A 76 7.27 -13.53 -1.54
N SER A 77 6.58 -12.80 -0.64
CA SER A 77 6.78 -12.87 0.81
C SER A 77 5.50 -12.49 1.55
N LYS A 78 5.36 -12.89 2.83
CA LYS A 78 4.28 -12.42 3.73
C LYS A 78 4.86 -11.38 4.71
N PRO A 79 4.19 -10.23 4.92
CA PRO A 79 2.89 -9.82 4.37
C PRO A 79 2.95 -9.40 2.89
N CYS A 80 1.81 -9.47 2.21
CA CYS A 80 1.70 -9.12 0.81
C CYS A 80 1.75 -7.63 0.58
N THR A 81 2.88 -7.16 0.05
CA THR A 81 3.10 -5.73 -0.12
C THR A 81 2.62 -5.28 -1.49
N TRP A 82 1.63 -4.41 -1.50
CA TRP A 82 1.14 -3.71 -2.67
C TRP A 82 1.82 -2.36 -2.78
N ASP A 83 2.23 -2.02 -3.97
CA ASP A 83 3.00 -0.81 -4.23
C ASP A 83 2.12 0.20 -4.95
N VAL A 84 2.05 1.43 -4.44
CA VAL A 84 1.18 2.45 -5.00
C VAL A 84 1.97 3.73 -5.21
N GLN A 85 2.02 4.19 -6.46
CA GLN A 85 2.60 5.47 -6.85
C GLN A 85 1.49 6.48 -7.10
N VAL A 86 1.67 7.71 -6.60
CA VAL A 86 0.89 8.88 -7.03
C VAL A 86 1.78 9.87 -7.76
N ARG A 87 1.28 10.49 -8.83
CA ARG A 87 2.02 11.52 -9.57
C ARG A 87 1.11 12.61 -10.14
N GLN A 88 1.55 13.86 -10.01
CA GLN A 88 0.92 15.03 -10.62
C GLN A 88 1.95 16.14 -10.87
N ALA A 89 1.99 16.66 -12.10
CA ALA A 89 2.82 17.82 -12.47
C ALA A 89 4.31 17.76 -12.04
N GLY A 90 4.90 16.57 -12.03
CA GLY A 90 6.30 16.35 -11.62
C GLY A 90 6.50 16.09 -10.12
N HIS A 91 5.47 16.27 -9.30
CA HIS A 91 5.43 15.81 -7.92
C HIS A 91 4.87 14.39 -7.86
N GLY A 92 5.33 13.58 -6.91
CA GLY A 92 4.82 12.25 -6.71
C GLY A 92 5.44 11.57 -5.51
N ASP A 93 4.78 10.52 -5.06
CA ASP A 93 5.21 9.73 -3.92
C ASP A 93 4.90 8.24 -4.16
N PHE A 94 5.44 7.39 -3.31
CA PHE A 94 5.32 5.94 -3.39
C PHE A 94 5.06 5.35 -2.00
N VAL A 95 4.02 4.55 -1.87
CA VAL A 95 3.67 3.86 -0.62
C VAL A 95 3.67 2.35 -0.81
N HIS A 96 4.19 1.66 0.21
CA HIS A 96 4.21 0.21 0.32
C HIS A 96 3.14 -0.21 1.33
N ILE A 97 2.13 -0.94 0.88
CA ILE A 97 0.97 -1.32 1.69
C ILE A 97 1.05 -2.81 1.99
N PRO A 98 1.50 -3.21 3.20
CA PRO A 98 1.49 -4.61 3.59
C PRO A 98 0.05 -5.05 3.90
N ILE A 99 -0.39 -6.09 3.20
CA ILE A 99 -1.67 -6.77 3.42
C ILE A 99 -1.39 -8.15 3.99
N GLY A 100 -1.88 -8.40 5.20
CA GLY A 100 -1.73 -9.65 5.95
C GLY A 100 -2.80 -9.81 7.04
N GLU A 101 -2.64 -10.81 7.91
CA GLU A 101 -3.65 -11.19 8.92
C GLU A 101 -3.96 -10.09 9.96
N ASP A 102 -3.15 -9.03 10.04
CA ASP A 102 -3.25 -7.96 11.04
C ASP A 102 -3.32 -6.54 10.43
N THR A 103 -4.00 -6.39 9.29
CA THR A 103 -4.00 -5.12 8.53
C THR A 103 -4.96 -4.08 9.12
N LEU A 104 -4.56 -3.47 10.23
CA LEU A 104 -5.03 -2.15 10.68
C LEU A 104 -3.84 -1.17 10.62
N VAL A 105 -3.35 -0.88 9.41
CA VAL A 105 -2.19 0.00 9.24
C VAL A 105 -2.65 1.33 8.65
N THR A 106 -2.72 2.36 9.49
CA THR A 106 -2.72 3.77 9.03
C THR A 106 -1.28 4.13 8.68
N GLY A 107 -0.92 4.00 7.40
CA GLY A 107 0.39 4.39 6.90
C GLY A 107 0.39 5.86 6.48
N SER A 108 1.18 6.70 7.15
CA SER A 108 1.53 8.04 6.67
C SER A 108 2.85 7.91 5.92
N ALA A 109 2.80 8.04 4.59
CA ALA A 109 4.00 8.21 3.78
C ALA A 109 4.42 9.69 3.87
N GLY A 110 5.67 9.94 4.28
CA GLY A 110 6.26 11.29 4.26
C GLY A 110 6.70 11.81 5.63
N GLY A 111 7.84 11.31 6.13
CA GLY A 111 8.55 11.92 7.25
C GLY A 111 9.61 11.01 7.86
N TYR A 112 10.85 11.50 8.02
CA TYR A 112 11.85 10.80 8.81
C TYR A 112 11.50 10.87 10.30
N THR A 113 11.65 9.76 11.02
CA THR A 113 11.46 9.78 12.48
C THR A 113 12.56 10.61 13.14
N THR A 114 12.28 11.21 14.30
CA THR A 114 13.27 11.99 15.07
C THR A 114 14.55 11.20 15.34
N LEU A 115 14.42 9.90 15.62
CA LEU A 115 15.56 9.02 15.87
C LEU A 115 16.39 8.82 14.60
N GLN A 116 15.75 8.67 13.44
CA GLN A 116 16.41 8.53 12.15
C GLN A 116 17.17 9.81 11.77
N ILE A 117 16.59 10.99 12.02
CA ILE A 117 17.25 12.29 11.84
C ILE A 117 18.48 12.40 12.74
N VAL A 118 18.36 12.02 14.02
CA VAL A 118 19.48 12.06 14.98
C VAL A 118 20.61 11.13 14.55
N LEU A 119 20.31 9.90 14.12
CA LEU A 119 21.31 8.96 13.62
C LEU A 119 22.04 9.48 12.38
N MET A 120 21.31 10.06 11.42
CA MET A 120 21.93 10.68 10.24
C MET A 120 22.87 11.82 10.63
N ALA A 121 22.46 12.69 11.55
CA ALA A 121 23.30 13.78 12.04
C ALA A 121 24.59 13.26 12.70
N LEU A 122 24.50 12.21 13.53
CA LEU A 122 25.66 11.60 14.18
C LEU A 122 26.65 11.02 13.18
N CYS A 123 26.17 10.33 12.14
CA CYS A 123 27.03 9.78 11.08
C CYS A 123 27.78 10.88 10.32
N VAL A 124 27.11 11.99 10.01
CA VAL A 124 27.73 13.14 9.32
C VAL A 124 28.79 13.81 10.20
N VAL A 125 28.48 14.06 11.48
CA VAL A 125 29.44 14.64 12.44
C VAL A 125 30.65 13.71 12.59
N TRP A 126 30.44 12.41 12.76
CA TRP A 126 31.53 11.45 12.88
C TRP A 126 32.39 11.39 11.61
N GLY A 127 31.78 11.37 10.42
CA GLY A 127 32.49 11.35 9.14
C GLY A 127 33.37 12.60 8.92
N THR A 128 32.85 13.78 9.25
CA THR A 128 33.61 15.04 9.15
C THR A 128 34.77 15.10 10.15
N VAL A 129 34.56 14.68 11.41
CA VAL A 129 35.63 14.58 12.42
C VAL A 129 36.70 13.57 11.98
N GLY A 130 36.31 12.38 11.52
CA GLY A 130 37.23 11.35 11.05
C GLY A 130 38.10 11.84 9.89
N THR A 131 37.49 12.54 8.94
CA THR A 131 38.19 13.11 7.77
C THR A 131 39.17 14.21 8.20
N ALA A 132 38.77 15.09 9.12
CA ALA A 132 39.65 16.12 9.67
C ALA A 132 40.87 15.53 10.40
N LEU A 133 40.67 14.46 11.18
CA LEU A 133 41.74 13.75 11.89
C LEU A 133 42.68 13.01 10.93
N TYR A 134 42.15 12.44 9.84
CA TYR A 134 42.97 11.77 8.82
C TYR A 134 43.97 12.74 8.16
N PHE A 135 43.50 13.94 7.77
CA PHE A 135 44.36 14.95 7.17
C PHE A 135 45.29 15.65 8.17
N SER A 136 44.91 15.76 9.46
CA SER A 136 45.79 16.34 10.48
C SER A 136 46.98 15.44 10.81
N ARG A 137 46.80 14.11 10.74
CA ARG A 137 47.89 13.14 10.94
C ARG A 137 48.91 13.14 9.81
N ARG A 138 48.49 13.38 8.55
CA ARG A 138 49.41 13.53 7.40
C ARG A 138 50.27 14.80 7.43
N ARG A 139 49.93 15.79 8.27
CA ARG A 139 50.75 17.00 8.48
C ARG A 139 51.83 16.84 9.56
N ARG A 140 51.87 15.70 10.26
CA ARG A 140 52.85 15.40 11.32
C ARG A 140 53.83 14.27 10.96
N ALA A 141 53.91 13.89 9.68
CA ALA A 141 54.96 13.06 9.10
C ALA A 141 55.70 13.89 8.05
#